data_AF-A0A1H1CTM2-F1
#
_entry.id   AF-A0A1H1CTM2-F1
#
_cell.length_a   1.000
_cell.length_b   1.000
_cell.length_c   1.000
_cell.angle_alpha   90.00
_cell.angle_beta   90.00
_cell.angle_gamma   90.00
#
_symmetry.space_group_name_H-M   'P 1'
#
loop_
_entity.id
_entity.type
_entity.pdbx_description
1 polymer ?
#
loop_
_entity_poly.entity_id
_entity_poly.type
_entity_poly.pdbx_seq_one_letter_code
_entity_poly.pdbx_strand_id
1 'polypeptide(L)'
;MALRSPIYLDSETLLAQAEYHDIELPRQEDIVERTIRKRTGGGKIGMSGLGLDASAGTDVEHQTSYSLEPKEKATVSKVIDSLIKADAVKINLDGNAVLGKDDLVEIEGLTYITAASLAGKMFFIFRRLMDTVEGDLEAIFDLDANDLPVAEQLNQVYLRNELLPIPILLEMTGSRLLQKVYVNVRPDHFIGTASANRVEGDMRVLGTVSALVPGGDDGFLSAEAWLLHDWEYLLRRKLMTQVEDVVRGMVKQFELDLPSENVHSHITGPAIVVDAIALY
;
A
#
# COMPACT_ATOMS: atom_id res chain seq x y z
N MET A 1 12.18 24.55 -2.72
CA MET A 1 12.51 23.20 -2.22
C MET A 1 13.07 22.36 -3.36
N ALA A 2 13.72 21.23 -3.06
CA ALA A 2 14.20 20.30 -4.09
C ALA A 2 13.01 19.58 -4.75
N LEU A 3 13.20 19.09 -5.98
CA LEU A 3 12.18 18.29 -6.68
C LEU A 3 11.94 16.99 -5.91
N ARG A 4 10.68 16.71 -5.54
CA ARG A 4 10.30 15.46 -4.86
C ARG A 4 10.13 14.35 -5.91
N SER A 5 10.58 13.15 -5.56
CA SER A 5 10.46 11.96 -6.41
C SER A 5 9.60 10.91 -5.71
N PRO A 6 8.26 11.07 -5.73
CA PRO A 6 7.36 10.18 -5.02
C PRO A 6 7.46 8.75 -5.56
N ILE A 7 7.43 7.81 -4.63
CA ILE A 7 7.33 6.37 -4.89
C ILE A 7 5.90 5.86 -4.71
N TYR A 8 5.07 6.67 -4.06
CA TYR A 8 3.65 6.49 -3.83
C TYR A 8 2.97 7.86 -3.93
N LEU A 9 1.81 7.92 -4.58
CA LEU A 9 1.05 9.15 -4.76
C LEU A 9 -0.44 8.87 -4.99
N ASP A 10 -1.26 9.24 -4.02
CA ASP A 10 -2.70 9.45 -4.21
C ASP A 10 -2.92 10.85 -4.80
N SER A 11 -2.93 10.93 -6.12
CA SER A 11 -3.12 12.19 -6.84
C SER A 11 -4.51 12.77 -6.62
N GLU A 12 -5.53 11.92 -6.46
CA GLU A 12 -6.91 12.37 -6.28
C GLU A 12 -7.04 13.13 -4.96
N THR A 13 -6.59 12.54 -3.85
CA THR A 13 -6.63 13.20 -2.55
C THR A 13 -5.72 14.44 -2.53
N LEU A 14 -4.53 14.39 -3.14
CA LEU A 14 -3.64 15.55 -3.20
C LEU A 14 -4.28 16.74 -3.92
N LEU A 15 -4.92 16.50 -5.07
CA LEU A 15 -5.56 17.55 -5.85
C LEU A 15 -6.83 18.06 -5.14
N ALA A 16 -7.60 17.18 -4.50
CA ALA A 16 -8.76 17.59 -3.70
C ALA A 16 -8.34 18.49 -2.52
N GLN A 17 -7.24 18.19 -1.84
CA GLN A 17 -6.68 19.04 -0.78
C GLN A 17 -6.23 20.40 -1.35
N ALA A 18 -5.58 20.40 -2.51
CA ALA A 18 -5.19 21.64 -3.19
C ALA A 18 -6.40 22.50 -3.56
N GLU A 19 -7.46 21.92 -4.12
CA GLU A 19 -8.71 22.63 -4.42
C GLU A 19 -9.38 23.17 -3.17
N TYR A 20 -9.45 22.38 -2.09
CA TYR A 20 -10.04 22.81 -0.81
C TYR A 20 -9.31 24.02 -0.20
N HIS A 21 -8.01 24.13 -0.42
CA HIS A 21 -7.17 25.24 0.04
C HIS A 21 -6.96 26.35 -1.01
N ASP A 22 -7.80 26.41 -2.05
CA ASP A 22 -7.76 27.42 -3.12
C ASP A 22 -6.38 27.52 -3.82
N ILE A 23 -5.66 26.41 -3.93
CA ILE A 23 -4.37 26.34 -4.62
C ILE A 23 -4.59 26.21 -6.13
N GLU A 24 -3.99 27.10 -6.91
CA GLU A 24 -4.03 27.01 -8.37
C GLU A 24 -3.37 25.73 -8.88
N LEU A 25 -4.18 24.83 -9.43
CA LEU A 25 -3.72 23.62 -10.08
C LEU A 25 -3.18 23.93 -11.48
N PRO A 26 -2.01 23.37 -11.87
CA PRO A 26 -1.54 23.44 -13.24
C PRO A 26 -2.53 22.73 -14.16
N ARG A 27 -3.27 23.48 -14.98
CA ARG A 27 -4.16 22.89 -15.99
C ARG A 27 -3.30 22.12 -17.00
N GLN A 28 -3.60 20.85 -17.22
CA GLN A 28 -3.07 20.10 -18.36
C GLN A 28 -3.58 20.78 -19.64
N GLU A 29 -2.71 21.48 -20.36
CA GLU A 29 -3.00 21.88 -21.73
C GLU A 29 -2.90 20.63 -22.61
N ASP A 30 -4.05 20.13 -23.07
CA ASP A 30 -4.12 19.12 -24.13
C ASP A 30 -3.52 19.72 -25.42
N ILE A 31 -2.21 19.59 -25.59
CA ILE A 31 -1.57 19.86 -26.88
C ILE A 31 -1.87 18.67 -27.78
N VAL A 32 -3.01 18.73 -28.47
CA VAL A 32 -3.38 17.77 -29.51
C VAL A 32 -2.43 17.97 -30.70
N GLU A 33 -1.29 17.28 -30.69
CA GLU A 33 -0.44 17.16 -31.88
C GLU A 33 -1.11 16.25 -32.91
N ARG A 34 -1.83 16.88 -33.84
CA ARG A 34 -2.44 16.24 -35.01
C ARG A 34 -1.36 15.78 -35.98
N THR A 35 -0.81 14.59 -35.77
CA THR A 35 0.08 13.93 -36.74
C THR A 35 -0.71 13.37 -37.91
N ILE A 36 -0.68 14.03 -39.07
CA ILE A 36 -1.27 13.55 -40.32
C ILE A 36 -0.30 12.57 -40.99
N ARG A 37 -0.52 11.26 -40.84
CA ARG A 37 0.18 10.23 -41.63
C ARG A 37 -0.55 9.99 -42.97
N LYS A 38 0.11 10.36 -44.07
CA LYS A 38 -0.27 9.93 -45.44
C LYS A 38 0.03 8.44 -45.61
N ARG A 39 -0.96 7.68 -46.07
CA ARG A 39 -0.89 6.24 -46.38
C ARG A 39 -0.46 6.07 -47.84
N THR A 40 0.66 5.40 -48.09
CA THR A 40 1.02 4.83 -49.39
C THR A 40 1.02 3.31 -49.27
N GLY A 41 0.44 2.63 -50.26
CA GLY A 41 0.14 1.20 -50.25
C GLY A 41 1.10 0.31 -51.02
N GLY A 42 0.83 -1.01 -50.95
CA GLY A 42 1.47 -2.12 -51.68
C GLY A 42 2.02 -3.16 -50.69
N GLY A 43 1.78 -4.48 -50.78
CA GLY A 43 0.98 -5.36 -51.63
C GLY A 43 1.29 -6.83 -51.26
N LYS A 44 0.28 -7.73 -51.40
CA LYS A 44 0.25 -9.17 -51.81
C LYS A 44 1.46 -10.11 -51.45
N ILE A 45 1.37 -11.42 -51.14
CA ILE A 45 0.40 -12.54 -51.19
C ILE A 45 1.09 -13.78 -50.51
N GLY A 46 0.32 -14.79 -50.04
CA GLY A 46 0.67 -16.23 -50.16
C GLY A 46 0.29 -17.09 -48.95
N MET A 47 -0.86 -17.79 -48.89
CA MET A 47 -1.21 -19.15 -49.37
C MET A 47 -0.50 -20.37 -48.69
N SER A 48 -1.30 -21.15 -47.95
CA SER A 48 -1.27 -22.62 -47.75
C SER A 48 -0.67 -23.22 -46.47
N GLY A 49 -1.54 -23.78 -45.61
CA GLY A 49 -1.42 -25.15 -45.08
C GLY A 49 -1.12 -25.35 -43.57
N LEU A 50 -2.09 -25.90 -42.83
CA LEU A 50 -2.01 -26.61 -41.52
C LEU A 50 -1.42 -25.78 -40.34
N GLY A 51 -2.12 -25.43 -39.25
CA GLY A 51 -3.14 -26.15 -38.49
C GLY A 51 -2.57 -26.50 -37.11
N LEU A 52 -3.17 -25.92 -36.04
CA LEU A 52 -2.89 -26.04 -34.59
C LEU A 52 -1.83 -25.09 -34.02
N ASP A 53 -2.24 -23.85 -33.75
CA ASP A 53 -1.62 -23.01 -32.73
C ASP A 53 -2.43 -23.18 -31.44
N ALA A 54 -1.84 -23.87 -30.46
CA ALA A 54 -2.41 -24.05 -29.13
C ALA A 54 -1.61 -23.18 -28.16
N SER A 55 -2.01 -21.92 -28.01
CA SER A 55 -1.58 -21.06 -26.91
C SER A 55 -2.71 -20.98 -25.88
N ALA A 56 -2.79 -22.01 -25.04
CA ALA A 56 -3.56 -21.96 -23.80
C ALA A 56 -2.63 -21.53 -22.67
N GLY A 57 -2.93 -20.40 -22.05
CA GLY A 57 -2.20 -19.87 -20.90
C GLY A 57 -2.30 -18.36 -20.81
N THR A 58 -3.47 -17.86 -20.42
CA THR A 58 -3.63 -16.49 -19.91
C THR A 58 -3.12 -16.45 -18.47
N ASP A 59 -1.87 -16.05 -18.27
CA ASP A 59 -1.46 -15.40 -17.04
C ASP A 59 -1.78 -13.91 -17.21
N VAL A 60 -2.86 -13.49 -16.56
CA VAL A 60 -3.15 -12.06 -16.39
C VAL A 60 -2.59 -11.67 -15.04
N GLU A 61 -1.27 -11.46 -15.00
CA GLU A 61 -0.64 -10.73 -13.92
C GLU A 61 -0.86 -9.25 -14.22
N HIS A 62 -1.92 -8.67 -13.65
CA HIS A 62 -2.30 -7.28 -13.87
C HIS A 62 -1.40 -6.34 -13.06
N GLN A 63 -0.10 -6.33 -13.37
CA GLN A 63 0.84 -5.37 -12.79
C GLN A 63 0.74 -4.07 -13.58
N THR A 64 -0.15 -3.19 -13.14
CA THR A 64 -0.27 -1.87 -13.78
C THR A 64 0.76 -0.94 -13.15
N SER A 65 1.94 -0.85 -13.75
CA SER A 65 3.02 0.03 -13.29
C SER A 65 2.94 1.38 -14.01
N TYR A 66 2.53 2.45 -13.32
CA TYR A 66 2.54 3.81 -13.86
C TYR A 66 3.82 4.54 -13.39
N SER A 67 4.71 4.92 -14.31
CA SER A 67 5.82 5.82 -13.97
C SER A 67 5.38 7.25 -14.20
N LEU A 68 5.52 8.12 -13.19
CA LEU A 68 5.25 9.55 -13.37
C LEU A 68 6.23 10.16 -14.37
N GLU A 69 5.71 10.92 -15.31
CA GLU A 69 6.52 11.73 -16.22
C GLU A 69 7.22 12.86 -15.46
N PRO A 70 8.39 13.35 -15.93
CA PRO A 70 9.10 14.46 -15.28
C PRO A 70 8.23 15.72 -15.05
N LYS A 71 7.27 15.98 -15.94
CA LYS A 71 6.32 17.09 -15.80
C LYS A 71 5.36 16.86 -14.62
N GLU A 72 4.88 15.64 -14.45
CA GLU A 72 3.97 15.27 -13.35
C GLU A 72 4.66 15.36 -12.00
N LYS A 73 5.92 14.91 -11.90
CA LYS A 73 6.75 15.09 -10.69
C LYS A 73 6.90 16.56 -10.31
N ALA A 74 7.10 17.43 -11.30
CA ALA A 74 7.19 18.87 -11.09
C ALA A 74 5.84 19.47 -10.67
N THR A 75 4.73 19.03 -11.26
CA THR A 75 3.37 19.44 -10.86
C THR A 75 3.08 19.05 -9.41
N VAL A 76 3.31 17.79 -9.04
CA VAL A 76 3.13 17.29 -7.67
C VAL A 76 3.97 18.09 -6.68
N SER A 77 5.26 18.29 -6.99
CA SER A 77 6.16 19.08 -6.14
C SER A 77 5.65 20.51 -5.94
N LYS A 78 5.12 21.15 -7.01
CA LYS A 78 4.56 22.51 -6.93
C LYS A 78 3.28 22.56 -6.10
N VAL A 79 2.41 21.56 -6.23
CA VAL A 79 1.17 21.48 -5.43
C VAL A 79 1.51 21.34 -3.95
N ILE A 80 2.41 20.40 -3.60
CA ILE A 80 2.89 20.21 -2.22
C ILE A 80 3.55 21.49 -1.70
N ASP A 81 4.45 22.11 -2.46
CA ASP A 81 5.11 23.37 -2.05
C ASP A 81 4.09 24.50 -1.85
N SER A 82 3.02 24.55 -2.65
CA SER A 82 1.98 25.57 -2.53
C SER A 82 1.09 25.34 -1.31
N LEU A 83 0.73 24.09 -1.03
CA LEU A 83 0.02 23.71 0.19
C LEU A 83 0.83 24.04 1.45
N ILE A 84 2.14 23.76 1.44
CA ILE A 84 3.05 24.14 2.52
C ILE A 84 3.11 25.67 2.67
N LYS A 85 3.24 26.41 1.56
CA LYS A 85 3.30 27.87 1.57
C LYS A 85 2.00 28.52 2.06
N ALA A 86 0.87 27.86 1.88
CA ALA A 86 -0.44 28.31 2.35
C ALA A 86 -0.72 27.93 3.82
N ASP A 87 0.27 27.39 4.54
CA ASP A 87 0.12 26.87 5.92
C ASP A 87 -0.99 25.79 6.06
N ALA A 88 -1.33 25.12 4.96
CA ALA A 88 -2.30 24.02 4.95
C ALA A 88 -1.68 22.71 5.48
N VAL A 89 -0.36 22.54 5.31
CA VAL A 89 0.38 21.36 5.76
C VAL A 89 1.15 21.71 7.03
N LYS A 90 0.95 20.93 8.11
CA LYS A 90 1.78 21.04 9.30
C LYS A 90 3.12 20.33 9.05
N ILE A 91 4.18 21.11 8.93
CA ILE A 91 5.56 20.65 8.70
C ILE A 91 6.42 20.83 9.96
N ASN A 92 7.58 20.16 10.01
CA ASN A 92 8.55 20.28 11.12
C ASN A 92 7.93 20.06 12.51
N LEU A 93 6.98 19.12 12.58
CA LEU A 93 6.29 18.79 13.82
C LEU A 93 7.30 18.42 14.91
N ASP A 94 7.13 18.96 16.10
CA ASP A 94 7.90 18.63 17.28
C ASP A 94 7.04 17.88 18.30
N GLY A 95 7.64 17.44 19.41
CA GLY A 95 6.95 16.67 20.44
C GLY A 95 5.73 17.35 21.07
N ASN A 96 5.58 18.67 20.89
CA ASN A 96 4.47 19.45 21.44
C ASN A 96 3.40 19.79 20.37
N ALA A 97 3.58 19.33 19.14
CA ALA A 97 2.63 19.59 18.06
C ALA A 97 1.25 19.03 18.42
N VAL A 98 0.24 19.91 18.39
CA VAL A 98 -1.17 19.51 18.56
C VAL A 98 -1.69 19.04 17.22
N LEU A 99 -1.89 17.72 17.12
CA LEU A 99 -2.49 17.05 15.97
C LEU A 99 -3.95 16.71 16.27
N GLY A 100 -4.81 17.07 15.33
CA GLY A 100 -6.21 16.73 15.26
C GLY A 100 -6.44 15.69 14.17
N LYS A 101 -7.62 15.07 14.20
CA LYS A 101 -8.10 14.27 13.08
C LYS A 101 -8.29 15.17 11.85
N ASP A 102 -8.02 14.63 10.67
CA ASP A 102 -8.12 15.28 9.37
C ASP A 102 -7.07 16.38 9.10
N ASP A 103 -6.11 16.56 10.02
CA ASP A 103 -4.95 17.44 9.78
C ASP A 103 -4.05 16.88 8.68
N LEU A 104 -3.64 17.74 7.76
CA LEU A 104 -2.63 17.44 6.74
C LEU A 104 -1.22 17.66 7.32
N VAL A 105 -0.38 16.62 7.29
CA VAL A 105 0.94 16.60 7.94
C VAL A 105 2.04 16.11 7.01
N GLU A 106 3.25 16.66 7.16
CA GLU A 106 4.48 16.11 6.57
C GLU A 106 5.41 15.63 7.70
N ILE A 107 5.69 14.33 7.71
CA ILE A 107 6.52 13.68 8.74
C ILE A 107 7.71 13.00 8.08
N GLU A 108 8.89 13.19 8.66
CA GLU A 108 10.15 12.55 8.23
C GLU A 108 10.59 11.54 9.28
N GLY A 109 11.04 10.37 8.82
CA GLY A 109 11.53 9.32 9.69
C GLY A 109 11.85 8.01 8.96
N LEU A 110 12.24 7.03 9.76
CA LEU A 110 12.64 5.70 9.30
C LEU A 110 11.44 4.76 9.40
N THR A 111 10.97 4.28 8.25
CA THR A 111 9.77 3.47 8.10
C THR A 111 10.09 1.97 8.00
N TYR A 112 9.24 1.16 8.62
CA TYR A 112 9.31 -0.30 8.59
C TYR A 112 7.91 -0.89 8.45
N ILE A 113 7.77 -2.02 7.74
CA ILE A 113 6.49 -2.70 7.65
C ILE A 113 6.16 -3.34 8.99
N THR A 114 4.95 -3.09 9.50
CA THR A 114 4.51 -3.67 10.77
C THR A 114 4.27 -5.18 10.66
N ALA A 115 4.40 -5.87 11.78
CA ALA A 115 4.08 -7.30 11.90
C ALA A 115 2.62 -7.59 11.48
N ALA A 116 1.70 -6.66 11.77
CA ALA A 116 0.30 -6.76 11.36
C ALA A 116 0.13 -6.80 9.83
N SER A 117 0.81 -5.91 9.10
CA SER A 117 0.80 -5.93 7.63
C SER A 117 1.45 -7.17 7.06
N LEU A 118 2.56 -7.62 7.65
CA LEU A 118 3.23 -8.85 7.23
C LEU A 118 2.34 -10.08 7.43
N ALA A 119 1.60 -10.16 8.55
CA ALA A 119 0.61 -11.20 8.76
C ALA A 119 -0.60 -11.07 7.83
N GLY A 120 -1.01 -9.83 7.51
CA GLY A 120 -2.06 -9.55 6.53
C GLY A 120 -1.76 -10.14 5.15
N LYS A 121 -0.49 -10.11 4.72
CA LYS A 121 -0.05 -10.78 3.48
C LYS A 121 -0.32 -12.29 3.52
N MET A 122 -0.05 -12.96 4.65
CA MET A 122 -0.37 -14.39 4.80
C MET A 122 -1.88 -14.63 4.70
N PHE A 123 -2.67 -13.87 5.45
CA PHE A 123 -4.13 -14.02 5.42
C PHE A 123 -4.73 -13.76 4.04
N PHE A 124 -4.15 -12.83 3.27
CA PHE A 124 -4.55 -12.60 1.89
C PHE A 124 -4.30 -13.83 1.00
N ILE A 125 -3.11 -14.44 1.09
CA ILE A 125 -2.77 -15.64 0.34
C ILE A 125 -3.72 -16.78 0.69
N PHE A 126 -3.98 -17.01 1.97
CA PHE A 126 -4.90 -18.06 2.40
C PHE A 126 -6.32 -17.85 1.91
N ARG A 127 -6.83 -16.62 1.99
CA ARG A 127 -8.14 -16.30 1.42
C ARG A 127 -8.20 -16.60 -0.07
N ARG A 128 -7.19 -16.18 -0.84
CA ARG A 128 -7.12 -16.43 -2.28
C ARG A 128 -7.09 -17.93 -2.59
N LEU A 129 -6.39 -18.72 -1.78
CA LEU A 129 -6.35 -20.17 -1.92
C LEU A 129 -7.70 -20.82 -1.58
N MET A 130 -8.40 -20.32 -0.57
CA MET A 130 -9.77 -20.78 -0.29
C MET A 130 -10.74 -20.47 -1.44
N ASP A 131 -10.60 -19.33 -2.11
CA ASP A 131 -11.47 -19.02 -3.26
C ASP A 131 -11.29 -20.07 -4.40
N THR A 132 -10.20 -20.82 -4.40
CA THR A 132 -9.91 -21.89 -5.38
C THR A 132 -10.30 -23.30 -4.91
N VAL A 133 -10.53 -23.50 -3.61
CA VAL A 133 -10.93 -24.79 -3.02
C VAL A 133 -12.40 -24.67 -2.62
N GLU A 134 -13.27 -25.61 -3.00
CA GLU A 134 -14.68 -25.66 -2.52
C GLU A 134 -14.76 -26.01 -1.02
N GLY A 135 -13.95 -25.36 -0.18
CA GLY A 135 -13.68 -25.70 1.21
C GLY A 135 -14.35 -24.75 2.19
N ASP A 136 -14.86 -25.35 3.27
CA ASP A 136 -15.38 -24.66 4.45
C ASP A 136 -14.27 -23.87 5.18
N LEU A 137 -14.64 -22.97 6.08
CA LEU A 137 -13.75 -22.10 6.86
C LEU A 137 -12.70 -22.84 7.68
N GLU A 138 -12.93 -24.11 7.99
CA GLU A 138 -11.99 -24.96 8.69
C GLU A 138 -10.74 -25.24 7.84
N ALA A 139 -10.86 -25.17 6.50
CA ALA A 139 -9.74 -25.36 5.58
C ALA A 139 -8.60 -24.36 5.81
N ILE A 140 -8.85 -23.13 6.31
CA ILE A 140 -7.79 -22.16 6.64
C ILE A 140 -6.79 -22.74 7.63
N PHE A 141 -7.28 -23.52 8.59
CA PHE A 141 -6.48 -24.11 9.66
C PHE A 141 -5.83 -25.45 9.26
N ASP A 142 -6.32 -26.04 8.16
CA ASP A 142 -5.85 -27.33 7.65
C ASP A 142 -4.87 -27.20 6.46
N LEU A 143 -4.58 -25.98 5.98
CA LEU A 143 -3.62 -25.75 4.91
C LEU A 143 -2.21 -26.17 5.34
N ASP A 144 -1.58 -27.07 4.58
CA ASP A 144 -0.22 -27.52 4.85
C ASP A 144 0.80 -26.60 4.14
N ALA A 145 1.87 -26.23 4.83
CA ALA A 145 3.02 -25.56 4.24
C ALA A 145 3.73 -26.38 3.16
N ASN A 146 3.54 -27.69 3.19
CA ASN A 146 4.06 -28.61 2.19
C ASN A 146 3.19 -28.68 0.93
N ASP A 147 1.99 -28.07 0.93
CA ASP A 147 1.17 -27.98 -0.27
C ASP A 147 1.84 -27.04 -1.27
N LEU A 148 2.23 -27.61 -2.42
CA LEU A 148 2.98 -26.90 -3.47
C LEU A 148 2.37 -25.54 -3.86
N PRO A 149 1.04 -25.40 -4.02
CA PRO A 149 0.43 -24.09 -4.35
C PRO A 149 0.59 -23.04 -3.24
N VAL A 150 0.62 -23.46 -1.97
CA VAL A 150 0.79 -22.57 -0.81
C VAL A 150 2.24 -22.10 -0.75
N ALA A 151 3.19 -23.03 -0.86
CA ALA A 151 4.61 -22.74 -0.83
C ALA A 151 5.04 -21.81 -1.98
N GLU A 152 4.50 -21.99 -3.18
CA GLU A 152 4.80 -21.12 -4.33
C GLU A 152 4.32 -19.68 -4.10
N GLN A 153 3.08 -19.50 -3.62
CA GLN A 153 2.54 -18.16 -3.35
C GLN A 153 3.27 -17.46 -2.20
N LEU A 154 3.60 -18.18 -1.12
CA LEU A 154 4.38 -17.62 -0.01
C LEU A 154 5.78 -17.22 -0.46
N ASN A 155 6.46 -18.07 -1.24
CA ASN A 155 7.78 -17.72 -1.79
C ASN A 155 7.68 -16.50 -2.71
N GLN A 156 6.66 -16.42 -3.54
CA GLN A 156 6.45 -15.26 -4.41
C GLN A 156 6.27 -13.96 -3.59
N VAL A 157 5.42 -13.98 -2.57
CA VAL A 157 5.11 -12.79 -1.77
C VAL A 157 6.25 -12.38 -0.84
N TYR A 158 6.87 -13.34 -0.14
CA TYR A 158 7.89 -13.05 0.88
C TYR A 158 9.32 -13.01 0.34
N LEU A 159 9.68 -13.83 -0.66
CA LEU A 159 11.03 -13.78 -1.24
C LEU A 159 11.14 -12.75 -2.36
N ARG A 160 10.09 -12.58 -3.18
CA ARG A 160 10.11 -11.61 -4.29
C ARG A 160 9.53 -10.25 -3.92
N ASN A 161 9.11 -10.07 -2.67
CA ASN A 161 8.58 -8.81 -2.13
C ASN A 161 7.47 -8.22 -3.00
N GLU A 162 6.56 -9.08 -3.43
CA GLU A 162 5.42 -8.68 -4.24
C GLU A 162 4.53 -7.72 -3.45
N LEU A 163 4.04 -6.72 -4.16
CA LEU A 163 3.06 -5.78 -3.64
C LEU A 163 1.66 -6.36 -3.86
N LEU A 164 1.09 -6.85 -2.77
CA LEU A 164 -0.26 -7.40 -2.76
C LEU A 164 -1.31 -6.27 -2.76
N PRO A 165 -2.52 -6.53 -3.29
CA PRO A 165 -3.62 -5.57 -3.30
C PRO A 165 -4.28 -5.45 -1.91
N ILE A 166 -3.47 -5.24 -0.87
CA ILE A 166 -3.91 -5.02 0.51
C ILE A 166 -3.21 -3.78 1.08
N PRO A 167 -3.84 -3.04 2.01
CA PRO A 167 -3.21 -1.90 2.64
C PRO A 167 -2.02 -2.34 3.49
N ILE A 168 -0.98 -1.51 3.51
CA ILE A 168 0.23 -1.72 4.30
C ILE A 168 0.28 -0.64 5.38
N LEU A 169 0.30 -1.08 6.64
CA LEU A 169 0.66 -0.27 7.80
C LEU A 169 2.17 -0.29 8.00
N LEU A 170 2.79 0.88 7.93
CA LEU A 170 4.17 1.13 8.27
C LEU A 170 4.26 1.75 9.67
N GLU A 171 5.28 1.38 10.44
CA GLU A 171 5.67 2.10 11.66
C GLU A 171 6.85 3.02 11.33
N MET A 172 6.71 4.30 11.68
CA MET A 172 7.75 5.29 11.50
C MET A 172 8.43 5.60 12.83
N THR A 173 9.73 5.36 12.86
CA THR A 173 10.64 5.62 13.97
C THR A 173 11.55 6.81 13.66
N GLY A 174 12.14 7.44 14.68
CA GLY A 174 13.03 8.59 14.48
C GLY A 174 12.33 9.89 14.06
N SER A 175 10.99 9.92 14.05
CA SER A 175 10.24 11.17 13.95
C SER A 175 10.47 12.03 15.20
N ARG A 176 10.26 13.34 15.08
CA ARG A 176 10.39 14.30 16.21
C ARG A 176 9.15 14.33 17.13
N LEU A 177 8.13 13.55 16.81
CA LEU A 177 6.89 13.44 17.57
C LEU A 177 7.09 12.55 18.81
N LEU A 178 6.31 12.81 19.87
CA LEU A 178 6.30 11.95 21.06
C LEU A 178 5.42 10.71 20.87
N GLN A 179 4.41 10.81 20.00
CA GLN A 179 3.50 9.71 19.69
C GLN A 179 4.16 8.75 18.70
N LYS A 180 3.82 7.46 18.77
CA LYS A 180 4.15 6.51 17.70
C LYS A 180 3.44 6.94 16.42
N VAL A 181 4.13 6.88 15.29
CA VAL A 181 3.57 7.26 14.00
C VAL A 181 3.39 6.02 13.17
N TYR A 182 2.13 5.74 12.81
CA TYR A 182 1.79 4.69 11.86
C TYR A 182 1.33 5.33 10.56
N VAL A 183 1.77 4.79 9.43
CA VAL A 183 1.43 5.27 8.10
C VAL A 183 0.66 4.19 7.38
N ASN A 184 -0.58 4.49 7.03
CA ASN A 184 -1.44 3.62 6.24
C ASN A 184 -1.23 3.91 4.76
N VAL A 185 -0.81 2.90 4.00
CA VAL A 185 -0.50 2.99 2.58
C VAL A 185 -1.45 2.07 1.83
N ARG A 186 -2.28 2.64 0.95
CA ARG A 186 -3.20 1.84 0.13
C ARG A 186 -2.46 1.16 -1.03
N PRO A 187 -2.92 0.02 -1.54
CA PRO A 187 -2.18 -0.72 -2.56
C PRO A 187 -2.23 -0.11 -3.97
N ASP A 188 -3.15 0.81 -4.25
CA ASP A 188 -3.52 1.29 -5.57
C ASP A 188 -2.76 2.53 -6.06
N HIS A 189 -1.95 3.14 -5.21
CA HIS A 189 -1.30 4.44 -5.48
C HIS A 189 0.24 4.36 -5.59
N PHE A 190 0.80 3.16 -5.73
CA PHE A 190 2.24 2.96 -5.94
C PHE A 190 2.68 3.40 -7.34
N ILE A 191 3.83 4.07 -7.43
CA ILE A 191 4.39 4.58 -8.70
C ILE A 191 5.47 3.61 -9.23
N GLY A 192 5.28 3.15 -10.45
CA GLY A 192 6.20 2.31 -11.20
C GLY A 192 6.28 0.89 -10.65
N THR A 193 7.46 0.27 -10.71
CA THR A 193 7.75 -1.02 -10.07
C THR A 193 8.15 -0.81 -8.61
N ALA A 194 7.40 0.00 -7.86
CA ALA A 194 7.63 0.09 -6.44
C ALA A 194 7.44 -1.31 -5.82
N SER A 195 8.36 -1.71 -4.94
CA SER A 195 8.26 -2.94 -4.15
C SER A 195 8.07 -2.57 -2.69
N ALA A 196 7.63 -3.52 -1.88
CA ALA A 196 7.52 -3.33 -0.43
C ALA A 196 8.83 -2.80 0.20
N ASN A 197 9.98 -3.23 -0.31
CA ASN A 197 11.29 -2.76 0.17
C ASN A 197 11.55 -1.27 -0.09
N ARG A 198 10.85 -0.65 -1.05
CA ARG A 198 11.03 0.78 -1.35
C ARG A 198 10.27 1.68 -0.37
N VAL A 199 9.25 1.15 0.32
CA VAL A 199 8.52 1.88 1.38
C VAL A 199 9.09 1.64 2.76
N GLU A 200 10.27 1.02 2.85
CA GLU A 200 11.05 0.91 4.07
C GLU A 200 12.30 1.79 3.95
N GLY A 201 12.77 2.29 5.08
CA GLY A 201 13.92 3.19 5.14
C GLY A 201 13.54 4.65 5.40
N ASP A 202 14.50 5.53 5.16
CA ASP A 202 14.35 6.97 5.43
C ASP A 202 13.39 7.59 4.41
N MET A 203 12.25 8.08 4.90
CA MET A 203 11.15 8.54 4.07
C MET A 203 10.52 9.80 4.63
N ARG A 204 9.97 10.61 3.72
CA ARG A 204 9.03 11.68 4.04
C ARG A 204 7.64 11.29 3.60
N VAL A 205 6.71 11.47 4.52
CA VAL A 205 5.31 11.10 4.37
C VAL A 205 4.48 12.35 4.45
N LEU A 206 3.82 12.68 3.34
CA LEU A 206 2.71 13.62 3.33
C LEU A 206 1.42 12.81 3.44
N GLY A 207 0.58 13.14 4.42
CA GLY A 207 -0.68 12.43 4.60
C GLY A 207 -1.63 13.13 5.54
N THR A 208 -2.82 12.55 5.69
CA THR A 208 -3.88 13.08 6.56
C THR A 208 -3.97 12.24 7.82
N VAL A 209 -4.09 12.87 8.98
CA VAL A 209 -4.27 12.15 10.26
C VAL A 209 -5.66 11.51 10.29
N SER A 210 -5.73 10.19 10.14
CA SER A 210 -7.00 9.46 10.10
C SER A 210 -7.47 9.03 11.49
N ALA A 211 -6.53 8.73 12.40
CA ALA A 211 -6.83 8.37 13.77
C ALA A 211 -5.79 8.89 14.78
N LEU A 212 -6.27 9.24 15.97
CA LEU A 212 -5.48 9.55 17.15
C LEU A 212 -5.77 8.48 18.20
N VAL A 213 -4.76 7.73 18.61
CA VAL A 213 -4.88 6.70 19.65
C VAL A 213 -4.36 7.31 20.96
N PRO A 214 -5.24 7.58 21.94
CA PRO A 214 -4.83 8.16 23.21
C PRO A 214 -3.94 7.19 23.99
N GLY A 215 -3.07 7.70 24.86
CA GLY A 215 -2.31 6.84 25.78
C GLY A 215 -3.16 6.34 26.95
N GLY A 216 -2.73 5.24 27.58
CA GLY A 216 -3.39 4.63 28.74
C GLY A 216 -4.14 3.33 28.42
N ASP A 217 -4.85 2.79 29.41
CA ASP A 217 -5.48 1.46 29.34
C ASP A 217 -6.70 1.39 28.38
N ASP A 218 -7.27 2.53 28.01
CA ASP A 218 -8.47 2.61 27.15
C ASP A 218 -8.17 2.97 25.68
N GLY A 219 -6.90 3.22 25.35
CA GLY A 219 -6.49 3.76 24.05
C GLY A 219 -5.96 2.70 23.10
N PHE A 220 -6.86 2.03 22.38
CA PHE A 220 -6.47 1.05 21.36
C PHE A 220 -7.25 1.24 20.05
N LEU A 221 -6.59 0.95 18.93
CA LEU A 221 -7.18 0.90 17.60
C LEU A 221 -7.04 -0.51 17.04
N SER A 222 -8.12 -1.12 16.55
CA SER A 222 -8.06 -2.46 15.95
C SER A 222 -7.18 -2.47 14.70
N ALA A 223 -6.33 -3.49 14.57
CA ALA A 223 -5.48 -3.70 13.40
C ALA A 223 -6.17 -4.50 12.27
N GLU A 224 -7.47 -4.77 12.42
CA GLU A 224 -8.31 -5.54 11.47
C GLU A 224 -8.16 -5.11 10.01
N ALA A 225 -8.07 -3.80 9.76
CA ALA A 225 -8.00 -3.26 8.40
C ALA A 225 -6.78 -3.74 7.61
N TRP A 226 -5.69 -4.05 8.31
CA TRP A 226 -4.42 -4.52 7.72
C TRP A 226 -4.25 -6.03 7.85
N LEU A 227 -4.71 -6.62 8.96
CA LEU A 227 -4.62 -8.06 9.20
C LEU A 227 -5.58 -8.86 8.33
N LEU A 228 -6.82 -8.42 8.21
CA LEU A 228 -7.91 -9.19 7.61
C LEU A 228 -8.64 -8.34 6.55
N HIS A 229 -7.85 -7.68 5.70
CA HIS A 229 -8.37 -6.85 4.61
C HIS A 229 -9.33 -7.63 3.71
N ASP A 230 -10.49 -7.05 3.43
CA ASP A 230 -11.56 -7.61 2.59
C ASP A 230 -12.13 -8.97 3.03
N TRP A 231 -11.77 -9.49 4.21
CA TRP A 231 -12.46 -10.64 4.79
C TRP A 231 -13.89 -10.28 5.19
N GLU A 232 -14.81 -11.24 5.09
CA GLU A 232 -16.20 -11.04 5.54
C GLU A 232 -16.26 -10.75 7.05
N TYR A 233 -17.21 -9.92 7.46
CA TYR A 233 -17.30 -9.38 8.82
C TYR A 233 -17.33 -10.43 9.94
N LEU A 234 -18.11 -11.50 9.79
CA LEU A 234 -18.18 -12.57 10.81
C LEU A 234 -16.86 -13.34 10.89
N LEU A 235 -16.20 -13.55 9.76
CA LEU A 235 -14.88 -14.20 9.71
C LEU A 235 -13.83 -13.35 10.41
N ARG A 236 -13.82 -12.05 10.14
CA ARG A 236 -12.93 -11.11 10.81
C ARG A 236 -13.07 -11.19 12.32
N ARG A 237 -14.31 -11.14 12.82
CA ARG A 237 -14.56 -11.23 14.27
C ARG A 237 -14.07 -12.54 14.88
N LYS A 238 -14.27 -13.67 14.20
CA LYS A 238 -13.78 -14.96 14.69
C LYS A 238 -12.25 -14.99 14.73
N LEU A 239 -11.60 -14.64 13.61
CA LEU A 239 -10.14 -14.70 13.47
C LEU A 239 -9.43 -13.72 14.41
N MET A 240 -9.96 -12.50 14.60
CA MET A 240 -9.36 -11.52 15.50
C MET A 240 -9.23 -12.00 16.95
N THR A 241 -10.11 -12.89 17.41
CA THR A 241 -10.01 -13.46 18.77
C THR A 241 -8.88 -14.46 18.94
N GLN A 242 -8.35 -15.00 17.85
CA GLN A 242 -7.36 -16.07 17.82
C GLN A 242 -6.13 -15.71 16.97
N VAL A 243 -6.04 -14.46 16.48
CA VAL A 243 -5.09 -14.06 15.43
C VAL A 243 -3.64 -14.31 15.85
N GLU A 244 -3.32 -14.09 17.12
CA GLU A 244 -1.98 -14.32 17.67
C GLU A 244 -1.60 -15.81 17.63
N ASP A 245 -2.51 -16.69 18.01
CA ASP A 245 -2.29 -18.15 18.00
C ASP A 245 -2.17 -18.67 16.56
N VAL A 246 -3.02 -18.17 15.66
CA VAL A 246 -3.02 -18.54 14.25
C VAL A 246 -1.72 -18.12 13.58
N VAL A 247 -1.32 -16.87 13.76
CA VAL A 247 -0.08 -16.35 13.17
C VAL A 247 1.13 -17.08 13.75
N ARG A 248 1.16 -17.36 15.05
CA ARG A 248 2.24 -18.14 15.68
C ARG A 248 2.31 -19.57 15.14
N GLY A 249 1.17 -20.22 14.94
CA GLY A 249 1.09 -21.55 14.33
C GLY A 249 1.67 -21.55 12.93
N MET A 250 1.23 -20.59 12.11
CA MET A 250 1.68 -20.42 10.73
C MET A 250 3.19 -20.12 10.66
N VAL A 251 3.69 -19.14 11.41
CA VAL A 251 5.12 -18.78 11.39
C VAL A 251 6.01 -19.98 11.72
N LYS A 252 5.57 -20.86 12.63
CA LYS A 252 6.28 -22.11 12.93
C LYS A 252 6.18 -23.14 11.80
N GLN A 253 5.00 -23.31 11.21
CA GLN A 253 4.75 -24.30 10.16
C GLN A 253 5.48 -23.94 8.86
N PHE A 254 5.56 -22.66 8.52
CA PHE A 254 6.13 -22.14 7.29
C PHE A 254 7.59 -21.66 7.43
N GLU A 255 8.19 -21.79 8.62
CA GLU A 255 9.54 -21.30 8.95
C GLU A 255 9.81 -19.84 8.51
N LEU A 256 8.77 -19.00 8.62
CA LEU A 256 8.86 -17.60 8.17
C LEU A 256 9.64 -16.76 9.18
N ASP A 257 10.52 -15.90 8.68
CA ASP A 257 11.16 -14.87 9.51
C ASP A 257 10.21 -13.68 9.71
N LEU A 258 9.16 -13.93 10.49
CA LEU A 258 8.19 -12.93 10.89
C LEU A 258 8.24 -12.73 12.41
N PRO A 259 8.18 -11.48 12.89
CA PRO A 259 8.11 -11.19 14.32
C PRO A 259 6.71 -11.53 14.86
N SER A 260 6.39 -12.82 14.91
CA SER A 260 5.09 -13.38 15.31
C SER A 260 4.67 -12.98 16.73
N GLU A 261 5.64 -12.65 17.60
CA GLU A 261 5.39 -12.16 18.96
C GLU A 261 4.88 -10.72 19.00
N ASN A 262 5.04 -9.96 17.91
CA ASN A 262 4.66 -8.55 17.80
C ASN A 262 3.41 -8.34 16.92
N VAL A 263 2.74 -9.41 16.51
CA VAL A 263 1.49 -9.30 15.75
C VAL A 263 0.35 -9.05 16.73
N HIS A 264 0.17 -7.77 17.07
CA HIS A 264 -0.90 -7.37 17.95
C HIS A 264 -2.20 -7.15 17.15
N SER A 265 -3.30 -7.61 17.74
CA SER A 265 -4.66 -7.33 17.25
C SER A 265 -5.01 -5.84 17.27
N HIS A 266 -4.22 -5.02 17.96
CA HIS A 266 -4.49 -3.62 18.19
C HIS A 266 -3.21 -2.77 18.27
N ILE A 267 -3.35 -1.49 17.92
CA ILE A 267 -2.35 -0.44 18.07
C ILE A 267 -2.62 0.27 19.39
N THR A 268 -1.65 0.27 20.30
CA THR A 268 -1.73 0.94 21.61
C THR A 268 -1.16 2.37 21.54
N GLY A 269 -1.84 3.32 22.17
CA GLY A 269 -1.37 4.71 22.22
C GLY A 269 -0.28 4.99 23.28
N PRO A 270 0.31 6.19 23.29
CA PRO A 270 -0.03 7.32 22.42
C PRO A 270 0.50 7.11 20.99
N ALA A 271 -0.40 7.11 20.01
CA ALA A 271 -0.07 6.87 18.61
C ALA A 271 -0.96 7.68 17.67
N ILE A 272 -0.49 7.91 16.45
CA ILE A 272 -1.25 8.49 15.36
C ILE A 272 -1.22 7.57 14.16
N VAL A 273 -2.30 7.54 13.39
CA VAL A 273 -2.36 6.89 12.07
C VAL A 273 -2.52 7.98 11.02
N VAL A 274 -1.64 7.96 10.02
CA VAL A 274 -1.61 8.90 8.91
C VAL A 274 -1.92 8.12 7.64
N ASP A 275 -3.00 8.49 6.95
CA ASP A 275 -3.29 7.98 5.61
C ASP A 275 -2.38 8.68 4.62
N ALA A 276 -1.50 7.91 3.98
CA ALA A 276 -0.49 8.44 3.06
C ALA A 276 -1.15 9.01 1.80
N ILE A 277 -0.76 10.23 1.45
CA ILE A 277 -1.04 10.88 0.17
C ILE A 277 0.19 10.80 -0.73
N ALA A 278 1.39 11.03 -0.18
CA ALA A 278 2.62 10.88 -0.93
C ALA A 278 3.76 10.37 -0.03
N LEU A 279 4.60 9.48 -0.58
CA LEU A 279 5.83 8.98 0.06
C LEU A 279 7.01 9.31 -0.87
N TYR A 280 8.07 9.95 -0.36
CA TYR A 280 9.26 10.35 -1.14
C TYR A 280 10.53 10.47 -0.30
#